data_AF-A0A933E425-F1
#
_entry.id   AF-A0A933E425-F1
#
_cell.length_a   1.000
_cell.length_b   1.000
_cell.length_c   1.000
_cell.angle_alpha   90.00
_cell.angle_beta   90.00
_cell.angle_gamma   90.00
#
_symmetry.space_group_name_H-M   'P 1'
#
loop_
_entity.id
_entity.type
_entity.pdbx_description
1 polymer ?
#
loop_
_entity_poly.entity_id
_entity_poly.type
_entity_poly.pdbx_seq_one_letter_code
_entity_poly.pdbx_strand_id
1 'polypeptide(L)'
;MMLFPLFRKTLLDTPLIKPGEKVVLAISGGLDSMVLLHLFTRVREELDLELFVTHVNYGLRGNDSLEDERLVQATCERLRIPFFVKHWSQEKNENFQNDARNFRHQFFAEIAVSQDAHAIATAHHADDQVETILLHLIRGTGLQGLCGMPMCEPLSEGKLIRPLLDVSREVLEQYAKQESVTFQNDISNDTLSYRRNVIRHQMMPLFRELNPNMTTTLVDMGKRLTADHDMLQRLAVETLAEATLFSDESHYRFSRAVFASVPKSLRVRMLSLIFDQLSKGAGHLNADQYERMSDIILSGKQAGEYSLPSPWVFQRSGEELSISMDHRNSCCVSAKENGKSAGLLNEGKYVETTQKQ
;
A
#
# COMPACT_ATOMS: atom_id res chain seq x y z
N MET A 1 -15.77 22.69 -12.37
CA MET A 1 -16.46 21.39 -12.24
C MET A 1 -17.05 21.34 -10.84
N MET A 2 -18.32 20.94 -10.65
CA MET A 2 -18.89 20.82 -9.30
C MET A 2 -18.39 19.51 -8.67
N LEU A 3 -17.55 19.61 -7.64
CA LEU A 3 -16.91 18.46 -6.99
C LEU A 3 -17.93 17.50 -6.33
N PHE A 4 -18.97 18.03 -5.69
CA PHE A 4 -19.95 17.20 -4.98
C PHE A 4 -20.68 16.19 -5.91
N PRO A 5 -21.24 16.58 -7.07
CA PRO A 5 -21.80 15.63 -8.02
C PRO A 5 -20.82 14.55 -8.48
N LEU A 6 -19.54 14.90 -8.70
CA LEU A 6 -18.51 13.92 -9.06
C LEU A 6 -18.25 12.95 -7.92
N PHE A 7 -18.06 13.45 -6.70
CA PHE A 7 -17.86 12.63 -5.51
C PHE A 7 -19.01 11.66 -5.27
N ARG A 8 -20.26 12.15 -5.34
CA ARG A 8 -21.47 11.34 -5.22
C ARG A 8 -21.51 10.26 -6.30
N LYS A 9 -21.23 10.62 -7.55
CA LYS A 9 -21.15 9.65 -8.67
C LYS A 9 -20.08 8.59 -8.39
N THR A 10 -18.89 8.99 -7.96
CA THR A 10 -17.82 8.05 -7.60
C THR A 10 -18.31 7.06 -6.56
N LEU A 11 -18.94 7.49 -5.46
CA LEU A 11 -19.44 6.58 -4.43
C LEU A 11 -20.56 5.63 -4.89
N LEU A 12 -21.38 6.05 -5.85
CA LEU A 12 -22.53 5.26 -6.34
C LEU A 12 -22.14 4.30 -7.48
N ASP A 13 -21.29 4.75 -8.40
CA ASP A 13 -20.90 3.99 -9.58
C ASP A 13 -19.76 3.00 -9.29
N THR A 14 -19.04 3.21 -8.19
CA THR A 14 -18.01 2.29 -7.72
C THR A 14 -18.49 1.60 -6.43
N PRO A 15 -18.21 0.31 -6.21
CA PRO A 15 -18.63 -0.41 -5.00
C PRO A 15 -17.80 -0.02 -3.77
N LEU A 16 -17.42 1.26 -3.64
CA LEU A 16 -16.61 1.78 -2.54
C LEU A 16 -17.37 1.73 -1.22
N ILE A 17 -18.65 2.09 -1.21
CA ILE A 17 -19.52 2.06 -0.02
C ILE A 17 -20.93 1.65 -0.46
N LYS A 18 -21.67 0.94 0.39
CA LYS A 18 -23.09 0.63 0.21
C LYS A 18 -23.96 1.46 1.16
N PRO A 19 -25.24 1.72 0.80
CA PRO A 19 -26.16 2.34 1.74
C PRO A 19 -26.27 1.57 3.05
N GLY A 20 -26.36 2.27 4.18
CA GLY A 20 -26.39 1.68 5.53
C GLY A 20 -25.03 1.27 6.10
N GLU A 21 -23.93 1.45 5.35
CA GLU A 21 -22.59 1.11 5.85
C GLU A 21 -22.03 2.19 6.79
N LYS A 22 -21.16 1.73 7.68
CA LYS A 22 -20.43 2.53 8.66
C LYS A 22 -19.05 2.92 8.13
N VAL A 23 -18.68 4.19 8.22
CA VAL A 23 -17.44 4.72 7.63
C VAL A 23 -16.62 5.52 8.62
N VAL A 24 -15.35 5.12 8.81
CA VAL A 24 -14.36 5.90 9.57
C VAL A 24 -13.67 6.88 8.62
N LEU A 25 -13.71 8.17 8.94
CA LEU A 25 -13.04 9.23 8.19
C LEU A 25 -11.74 9.62 8.90
N ALA A 26 -10.63 9.58 8.18
CA ALA A 26 -9.31 10.01 8.66
C ALA A 26 -9.12 11.51 8.42
N ILE A 27 -9.28 12.33 9.47
CA ILE A 27 -9.32 13.79 9.36
C ILE A 27 -8.12 14.43 10.05
N SER A 28 -7.27 15.13 9.29
CA SER A 28 -6.07 15.80 9.80
C SER A 28 -6.32 17.26 10.21
N GLY A 29 -7.44 17.86 9.80
CA GLY A 29 -7.73 19.29 10.01
C GLY A 29 -7.27 20.18 8.84
N GLY A 30 -6.46 19.65 7.92
CA GLY A 30 -6.06 20.32 6.68
C GLY A 30 -7.14 20.27 5.60
N LEU A 31 -6.97 21.11 4.57
CA LEU A 31 -7.88 21.30 3.43
C LEU A 31 -8.51 19.99 2.92
N ASP A 32 -7.69 19.06 2.46
CA ASP A 32 -8.15 17.86 1.74
C ASP A 32 -9.07 17.02 2.64
N SER A 33 -8.69 16.86 3.90
CA SER A 33 -9.43 16.09 4.89
C SER A 33 -10.74 16.77 5.31
N MET A 34 -10.74 18.09 5.47
CA MET A 34 -11.96 18.83 5.82
C MET A 34 -12.96 18.85 4.65
N VAL A 35 -12.47 18.91 3.41
CA VAL A 35 -13.29 18.72 2.22
C VAL A 35 -13.88 17.31 2.17
N LEU A 36 -13.09 16.28 2.45
CA LEU A 36 -13.58 14.89 2.55
C LEU A 36 -14.72 14.76 3.58
N LEU A 37 -14.52 15.28 4.80
CA LEU A 37 -15.54 15.29 5.85
C LEU A 37 -16.82 15.98 5.40
N HIS A 38 -16.68 17.14 4.77
CA HIS A 38 -17.82 17.90 4.26
C HIS A 38 -18.58 17.13 3.17
N LEU A 39 -17.88 16.51 2.23
CA LEU A 39 -18.48 15.72 1.15
C LEU A 39 -19.23 14.50 1.69
N PHE A 40 -18.63 13.74 2.62
CA PHE A 40 -19.30 12.63 3.28
C PHE A 40 -20.54 13.06 4.07
N THR A 41 -20.46 14.18 4.77
CA THR A 41 -21.59 14.74 5.51
C THR A 41 -22.77 15.05 4.58
N ARG A 42 -22.49 15.54 3.36
CA ARG A 42 -23.54 15.86 2.37
C ARG A 42 -24.22 14.63 1.77
N VAL A 43 -23.54 13.49 1.67
CA VAL A 43 -24.13 12.23 1.16
C VAL A 43 -24.68 11.34 2.28
N ARG A 44 -24.39 11.63 3.55
CA ARG A 44 -24.71 10.74 4.67
C ARG A 44 -26.19 10.39 4.77
N GLU A 45 -27.08 11.36 4.56
CA GLU A 45 -28.53 11.16 4.71
C GLU A 45 -29.12 10.43 3.50
N GLU A 46 -28.56 10.68 2.32
CA GLU A 46 -28.98 10.01 1.09
C GLU A 46 -28.61 8.52 1.11
N LEU A 47 -27.44 8.19 1.66
CA LEU A 47 -26.89 6.84 1.69
C LEU A 47 -27.07 6.15 3.04
N ASP A 48 -27.76 6.77 3.99
CA ASP A 48 -27.95 6.26 5.36
C ASP A 48 -26.61 5.82 6.01
N LEU A 49 -25.58 6.66 5.88
CA LEU A 49 -24.24 6.35 6.39
C LEU A 49 -24.09 6.76 7.85
N GLU A 50 -23.52 5.87 8.65
CA GLU A 50 -23.00 6.21 9.96
C GLU A 50 -21.53 6.61 9.84
N LEU A 51 -21.20 7.84 10.22
CA LEU A 51 -19.86 8.39 10.10
C LEU A 51 -19.17 8.43 11.46
N PHE A 52 -17.88 8.13 11.48
CA PHE A 52 -17.00 8.28 12.63
C PHE A 52 -15.76 9.05 12.19
N VAL A 53 -15.28 10.00 12.99
CA VAL A 53 -14.08 10.78 12.65
C VAL A 53 -12.91 10.38 13.55
N THR A 54 -11.75 10.16 12.94
CA THR A 54 -10.49 9.91 13.62
C THR A 54 -9.49 11.02 13.32
N HIS A 55 -8.78 11.47 14.35
CA HIS A 55 -7.70 12.45 14.25
C HIS A 55 -6.46 11.95 15.00
N VAL A 56 -5.28 12.12 14.40
CA VAL A 56 -4.01 11.86 15.08
C VAL A 56 -3.31 13.17 15.32
N ASN A 57 -3.16 13.52 16.60
CA ASN A 57 -2.38 14.69 17.00
C ASN A 57 -0.93 14.27 17.21
N TYR A 58 -0.04 14.69 16.30
CA TYR A 58 1.37 14.35 16.38
C TYR A 58 2.19 15.22 17.35
N GLY A 59 1.61 16.30 17.87
CA GLY A 59 2.28 17.25 18.79
C GLY A 59 3.48 17.99 18.18
N LEU A 60 3.72 17.88 16.86
CA LEU A 60 4.96 18.36 16.23
C LEU A 60 5.06 19.87 16.13
N ARG A 61 3.92 20.58 16.19
CA ARG A 61 3.84 22.03 15.96
C ARG A 61 3.37 22.80 17.19
N GLY A 62 3.39 22.18 18.36
CA GLY A 62 2.89 22.80 19.59
C GLY A 62 1.44 23.26 19.43
N ASN A 63 1.20 24.57 19.50
CA ASN A 63 -0.16 25.14 19.47
C ASN A 63 -0.91 24.86 18.15
N ASP A 64 -0.25 24.85 16.99
CA ASP A 64 -0.93 24.61 15.71
C ASP A 64 -1.54 23.19 15.67
N SER A 65 -0.85 22.19 16.23
CA SER A 65 -1.38 20.83 16.32
C SER A 65 -2.61 20.74 17.24
N LEU A 66 -2.68 21.58 18.28
CA LEU A 66 -3.87 21.70 19.14
C LEU A 66 -5.01 22.43 18.43
N GLU A 67 -4.70 23.40 17.56
CA GLU A 67 -5.69 24.12 16.77
C GLU A 67 -6.29 23.25 15.66
N ASP A 68 -5.52 22.37 15.05
CA ASP A 68 -6.01 21.32 14.15
C ASP A 68 -7.03 20.44 14.88
N GLU A 69 -6.66 19.89 16.04
CA GLU A 69 -7.54 19.02 16.83
C GLU A 69 -8.83 19.74 17.24
N ARG A 70 -8.73 20.96 17.78
CA ARG A 70 -9.89 21.76 18.19
C ARG A 70 -10.83 22.05 17.02
N LEU A 71 -10.28 22.35 15.84
CA LEU A 71 -11.10 22.59 14.65
C LEU A 71 -11.89 21.34 14.26
N VAL A 72 -11.23 20.19 14.21
CA VAL A 72 -11.88 18.92 13.84
C VAL A 72 -12.92 18.54 14.88
N GLN A 73 -12.60 18.63 16.17
CA GLN A 73 -13.51 18.35 17.27
C GLN A 73 -14.77 19.24 17.19
N ALA A 74 -14.60 20.56 17.11
CA ALA A 74 -15.73 21.50 17.02
C ALA A 74 -16.60 21.26 15.78
N THR A 75 -15.98 20.86 14.66
CA THR A 75 -16.71 20.49 13.44
C THR A 75 -17.54 19.23 13.66
N CYS A 76 -16.98 18.20 14.30
CA CYS A 76 -17.68 16.95 14.60
C CYS A 76 -18.83 17.17 15.58
N GLU A 77 -18.64 17.99 16.62
CA GLU A 77 -19.69 18.36 17.58
C GLU A 77 -20.88 19.04 16.89
N ARG A 78 -20.60 20.01 16.01
CA ARG A 78 -21.64 20.70 15.22
C ARG A 78 -22.39 19.75 14.29
N LEU A 79 -21.70 18.79 13.69
CA LEU A 79 -22.27 17.82 12.76
C LEU A 79 -22.91 16.59 13.46
N ARG A 80 -22.73 16.47 14.78
CA ARG A 80 -23.12 15.32 15.61
C ARG A 80 -22.49 14.01 15.13
N ILE A 81 -21.20 14.06 14.81
CA ILE A 81 -20.40 12.91 14.38
C ILE A 81 -19.47 12.50 15.53
N PRO A 82 -19.41 11.22 15.94
CA PRO A 82 -18.44 10.76 16.93
C PRO A 82 -17.00 11.08 16.54
N PHE A 83 -16.25 11.66 17.47
CA PHE A 83 -14.87 12.08 17.28
C PHE A 83 -13.91 11.28 18.17
N PHE A 84 -12.89 10.70 17.56
CA PHE A 84 -11.84 9.94 18.24
C PHE A 84 -10.48 10.57 17.95
N VAL A 85 -9.71 10.81 19.01
CA VAL A 85 -8.36 11.37 18.89
C VAL A 85 -7.34 10.47 19.59
N LYS A 86 -6.17 10.30 18.95
CA LYS A 86 -5.00 9.67 19.57
C LYS A 86 -3.81 10.62 19.47
N HIS A 87 -3.11 10.77 20.58
CA HIS A 87 -1.91 11.59 20.66
C HIS A 87 -0.67 10.73 20.42
N TRP A 88 0.20 11.18 19.52
CA TRP A 88 1.50 10.58 19.31
C TRP A 88 2.44 10.98 20.44
N SER A 89 3.06 10.00 21.09
CA SER A 89 3.93 10.22 22.25
C SER A 89 5.37 9.75 22.03
N GLN A 90 5.73 9.27 20.85
CA GLN A 90 7.07 8.75 20.58
C GLN A 90 8.03 9.85 20.11
N GLU A 91 9.31 9.74 20.44
CA GLU A 91 10.33 10.68 19.97
C GLU A 91 10.56 10.52 18.46
N LYS A 92 10.98 11.63 17.81
CA LYS A 92 11.36 11.57 16.39
C LYS A 92 12.66 10.77 16.25
N ASN A 93 12.59 9.69 15.47
CA ASN A 93 13.74 8.92 15.02
C ASN A 93 13.91 9.05 13.49
N GLU A 94 14.93 8.42 12.91
CA GLU A 94 15.15 8.43 11.46
C GLU A 94 13.99 7.79 10.65
N ASN A 95 13.24 6.89 11.27
CA ASN A 95 12.10 6.16 10.69
C ASN A 95 10.73 6.80 11.00
N PHE A 96 10.72 8.02 11.54
CA PHE A 96 9.52 8.67 12.07
C PHE A 96 8.33 8.62 11.10
N GLN A 97 8.56 8.76 9.79
CA GLN A 97 7.48 8.71 8.80
C GLN A 97 6.78 7.36 8.73
N ASN A 98 7.55 6.27 8.75
CA ASN A 98 7.00 4.93 8.72
C ASN A 98 6.29 4.64 10.03
N ASP A 99 6.88 5.03 11.16
CA ASP A 99 6.29 4.80 12.49
C ASP A 99 4.99 5.63 12.66
N ALA A 100 5.00 6.90 12.27
CA ALA A 100 3.82 7.78 12.26
C ALA A 100 2.71 7.29 11.34
N ARG A 101 3.09 6.72 10.18
CA ARG A 101 2.14 6.08 9.25
C ARG A 101 1.54 4.83 9.88
N ASN A 102 2.37 3.95 10.45
CA ASN A 102 1.93 2.68 11.05
C ASN A 102 0.99 2.92 12.22
N PHE A 103 1.35 3.82 13.15
CA PHE A 103 0.49 4.20 14.27
C PHE A 103 -0.86 4.75 13.83
N ARG A 104 -0.85 5.58 12.78
CA ARG A 104 -2.08 6.15 12.24
C ARG A 104 -2.98 5.06 11.64
N HIS A 105 -2.42 4.16 10.82
CA HIS A 105 -3.18 3.04 10.26
C HIS A 105 -3.70 2.10 11.36
N GLN A 106 -2.88 1.83 12.37
CA GLN A 106 -3.29 1.03 13.53
C GLN A 106 -4.46 1.69 14.27
N PHE A 107 -4.38 2.99 14.55
CA PHE A 107 -5.47 3.71 15.21
C PHE A 107 -6.76 3.68 14.38
N PHE A 108 -6.67 3.88 13.07
CA PHE A 108 -7.85 3.81 12.20
C PHE A 108 -8.48 2.42 12.20
N ALA A 109 -7.65 1.36 12.17
CA ALA A 109 -8.12 -0.02 12.26
C ALA A 109 -8.74 -0.33 13.62
N GLU A 110 -8.15 0.12 14.73
CA GLU A 110 -8.70 0.00 16.09
C GLU A 110 -10.11 0.58 16.17
N ILE A 111 -10.31 1.79 15.65
CA ILE A 111 -11.62 2.45 15.63
C ILE A 111 -12.58 1.72 14.70
N ALA A 112 -12.15 1.35 13.49
CA ALA A 112 -12.98 0.61 12.55
C ALA A 112 -13.52 -0.68 13.15
N VAL A 113 -12.66 -1.47 13.80
CA VAL A 113 -13.09 -2.70 14.51
C VAL A 113 -14.05 -2.37 15.66
N SER A 114 -13.73 -1.37 16.49
CA SER A 114 -14.58 -1.04 17.64
C SER A 114 -15.99 -0.57 17.28
N GLN A 115 -16.14 0.05 16.11
CA GLN A 115 -17.41 0.60 15.63
C GLN A 115 -18.11 -0.31 14.61
N ASP A 116 -17.53 -1.47 14.31
CA ASP A 116 -18.01 -2.39 13.25
C ASP A 116 -18.11 -1.67 11.89
N ALA A 117 -17.08 -0.88 11.59
CA ALA A 117 -17.01 -0.05 10.40
C ALA A 117 -16.61 -0.87 9.17
N HIS A 118 -17.26 -0.58 8.05
CA HIS A 118 -17.08 -1.29 6.79
C HIS A 118 -15.94 -0.70 5.96
N ALA A 119 -15.67 0.60 6.14
CA ALA A 119 -14.64 1.31 5.39
C ALA A 119 -13.91 2.37 6.23
N ILE A 120 -12.64 2.58 5.92
CA ILE A 120 -11.84 3.73 6.34
C ILE A 120 -11.63 4.62 5.12
N ALA A 121 -12.01 5.89 5.16
CA ALA A 121 -11.81 6.84 4.07
C ALA A 121 -10.67 7.82 4.38
N THR A 122 -9.81 8.04 3.39
CA THR A 122 -8.72 9.02 3.45
C THR A 122 -8.83 10.04 2.31
N ALA A 123 -8.29 11.23 2.54
CA ALA A 123 -8.40 12.34 1.60
C ALA A 123 -7.29 12.39 0.54
N HIS A 124 -6.67 11.24 0.24
CA HIS A 124 -5.66 11.19 -0.81
C HIS A 124 -6.27 11.59 -2.15
N HIS A 125 -5.57 12.46 -2.87
CA HIS A 125 -6.06 13.10 -4.09
C HIS A 125 -5.12 12.84 -5.30
N ALA A 126 -5.46 13.38 -6.46
CA ALA A 126 -4.73 13.14 -7.71
C ALA A 126 -3.25 13.53 -7.64
N ASP A 127 -2.92 14.65 -7.00
CA ASP A 127 -1.52 15.04 -6.83
C ASP A 127 -0.74 14.08 -5.90
N ASP A 128 -1.36 13.53 -4.84
CA ASP A 128 -0.74 12.46 -4.02
C ASP A 128 -0.49 11.19 -4.85
N GLN A 129 -1.40 10.90 -5.78
CA GLN A 129 -1.26 9.77 -6.70
C GLN A 129 -0.05 9.94 -7.60
N VAL A 130 0.10 11.13 -8.18
CA VAL A 130 1.27 11.48 -8.99
C VAL A 130 2.56 11.42 -8.19
N GLU A 131 2.59 11.98 -6.98
CA GLU A 131 3.74 11.88 -6.09
C GLU A 131 4.11 10.42 -5.81
N THR A 132 3.13 9.55 -5.60
CA THR A 132 3.34 8.13 -5.35
C THR A 132 3.91 7.41 -6.58
N ILE A 133 3.35 7.65 -7.77
CA ILE A 133 3.84 7.09 -9.03
C ILE A 133 5.29 7.51 -9.28
N LEU A 134 5.61 8.80 -9.13
CA LEU A 134 6.96 9.33 -9.36
C LEU A 134 7.96 8.81 -8.31
N LEU A 135 7.54 8.68 -7.04
CA LEU A 135 8.39 8.06 -6.02
C LEU A 135 8.73 6.62 -6.34
N HIS A 136 7.77 5.81 -6.81
CA HIS A 136 8.02 4.44 -7.21
C HIS A 136 8.93 4.38 -8.44
N LEU A 137 8.72 5.26 -9.41
CA LEU A 137 9.59 5.38 -10.59
C LEU A 137 11.05 5.66 -10.19
N ILE A 138 11.28 6.65 -9.32
CA ILE A 138 12.63 7.03 -8.86
C ILE A 138 13.31 5.90 -8.07
N ARG A 139 12.54 5.11 -7.31
CA ARG A 139 13.07 3.97 -6.53
C ARG A 139 13.42 2.75 -7.39
N GLY A 140 13.00 2.73 -8.65
CA GLY A 140 12.97 1.53 -9.47
C GLY A 140 11.76 0.67 -9.08
N THR A 141 10.84 0.48 -10.02
CA THR A 141 9.63 -0.31 -9.80
C THR A 141 9.21 -1.05 -11.05
N GLY A 142 8.44 -2.13 -10.88
CA GLY A 142 7.73 -2.79 -11.95
C GLY A 142 6.35 -2.18 -12.20
N LEU A 143 5.52 -2.87 -12.99
CA LEU A 143 4.17 -2.39 -13.35
C LEU A 143 3.31 -2.00 -12.14
N GLN A 144 3.38 -2.78 -11.05
CA GLN A 144 2.57 -2.56 -9.85
C GLN A 144 2.83 -1.19 -9.20
N GLY A 145 4.08 -0.74 -9.09
CA GLY A 145 4.35 0.56 -8.47
C GLY A 145 3.91 1.73 -9.34
N LEU A 146 3.93 1.56 -10.66
CA LEU A 146 3.44 2.57 -11.62
C LEU A 146 1.92 2.69 -11.67
N CYS A 147 1.18 1.70 -11.15
CA CYS A 147 -0.28 1.79 -10.97
C CYS A 147 -0.67 2.86 -9.94
N GLY A 148 0.24 3.26 -9.04
CA GLY A 148 -0.03 4.19 -7.95
C GLY A 148 -0.82 3.54 -6.81
N MET A 149 -1.52 4.36 -6.02
CA MET A 149 -2.41 3.87 -4.96
C MET A 149 -3.71 3.32 -5.57
N PRO A 150 -4.25 2.20 -5.05
CA PRO A 150 -5.58 1.75 -5.43
C PRO A 150 -6.66 2.63 -4.78
N MET A 151 -7.78 2.84 -5.49
CA MET A 151 -8.92 3.58 -4.95
C MET A 151 -9.60 2.83 -3.78
N CYS A 152 -9.58 1.50 -3.83
CA CYS A 152 -10.06 0.60 -2.78
C CYS A 152 -9.00 -0.45 -2.49
N GLU A 153 -8.68 -0.65 -1.21
CA GLU A 153 -7.70 -1.61 -0.73
C GLU A 153 -8.35 -2.46 0.36
N PRO A 154 -8.44 -3.80 0.19
CA PRO A 154 -8.98 -4.65 1.24
C PRO A 154 -8.07 -4.61 2.47
N LEU A 155 -8.68 -4.58 3.65
CA LEU A 155 -7.97 -4.72 4.93
C LEU A 155 -8.35 -6.07 5.56
N SER A 156 -7.67 -6.46 6.65
CA SER A 156 -8.08 -7.65 7.41
C SER A 156 -9.53 -7.55 7.87
N GLU A 157 -9.96 -6.34 8.24
CA GLU A 157 -11.33 -6.01 8.61
C GLU A 157 -11.78 -4.79 7.78
N GLY A 158 -12.76 -4.99 6.89
CA GLY A 158 -13.26 -3.95 6.00
C GLY A 158 -12.31 -3.56 4.86
N LYS A 159 -12.29 -2.27 4.49
CA LYS A 159 -11.51 -1.73 3.36
C LYS A 159 -11.05 -0.29 3.59
N LEU A 160 -9.92 0.08 2.98
CA LEU A 160 -9.44 1.46 2.89
C LEU A 160 -9.84 2.05 1.54
N ILE A 161 -10.54 3.18 1.56
CA ILE A 161 -11.01 3.88 0.36
C ILE A 161 -10.39 5.28 0.22
N ARG A 162 -10.18 5.68 -1.03
CA ARG A 162 -9.60 6.98 -1.43
C ARG A 162 -10.51 7.64 -2.47
N PRO A 163 -11.70 8.12 -2.08
CA PRO A 163 -12.71 8.59 -3.04
C PRO A 163 -12.31 9.87 -3.79
N LEU A 164 -11.27 10.57 -3.35
CA LEU A 164 -10.77 11.80 -3.97
C LEU A 164 -9.57 11.56 -4.92
N LEU A 165 -9.18 10.30 -5.17
CA LEU A 165 -7.93 9.98 -5.88
C LEU A 165 -7.86 10.52 -7.32
N ASP A 166 -9.02 10.84 -7.90
CA ASP A 166 -9.17 11.40 -9.25
C ASP A 166 -9.40 12.92 -9.26
N VAL A 167 -9.40 13.54 -8.08
CA VAL A 167 -9.69 14.97 -7.89
C VAL A 167 -8.36 15.68 -7.68
N SER A 168 -8.09 16.75 -8.44
CA SER A 168 -6.88 17.55 -8.23
C SER A 168 -7.01 18.43 -7.00
N ARG A 169 -5.87 18.78 -6.39
CA ARG A 169 -5.85 19.68 -5.23
C ARG A 169 -6.51 21.03 -5.54
N GLU A 170 -6.33 21.56 -6.75
CA GLU A 170 -6.95 22.82 -7.15
C GLU A 170 -8.48 22.76 -7.13
N VAL A 171 -9.08 21.59 -7.45
CA VAL A 171 -10.53 21.39 -7.34
C VAL A 171 -10.97 21.37 -5.88
N LEU A 172 -10.18 20.78 -4.97
CA LEU A 172 -10.45 20.79 -3.53
C LEU A 172 -10.41 22.23 -2.98
N GLU A 173 -9.41 23.02 -3.36
CA GLU A 173 -9.29 24.44 -2.97
C GLU A 173 -10.49 25.27 -3.45
N GLN A 174 -10.89 25.09 -4.71
CA GLN A 174 -12.07 25.76 -5.27
C GLN A 174 -13.35 25.38 -4.52
N TYR A 175 -13.54 24.09 -4.24
CA TYR A 175 -14.70 23.59 -3.51
C TYR A 175 -14.75 24.13 -2.08
N ALA A 176 -13.62 24.09 -1.35
CA ALA A 176 -13.55 24.61 0.00
C ALA A 176 -13.90 26.10 0.06
N LYS A 177 -13.46 26.89 -0.92
CA LYS A 177 -13.82 28.30 -1.04
C LYS A 177 -15.30 28.50 -1.36
N GLN A 178 -15.86 27.71 -2.28
CA GLN A 178 -17.26 27.81 -2.71
C GLN A 178 -18.23 27.46 -1.58
N GLU A 179 -17.91 26.43 -0.81
CA GLU A 179 -18.78 25.88 0.25
C GLU A 179 -18.40 26.40 1.64
N SER A 180 -17.44 27.34 1.71
CA SER A 180 -16.93 27.92 2.96
C SER A 180 -16.49 26.87 3.98
N VAL A 181 -15.78 25.83 3.52
CA VAL A 181 -15.23 24.79 4.38
C VAL A 181 -14.09 25.38 5.19
N THR A 182 -14.20 25.34 6.52
CA THR A 182 -13.12 25.74 7.43
C THR A 182 -12.07 24.65 7.53
N PHE A 183 -10.80 25.01 7.36
CA PHE A 183 -9.64 24.14 7.51
C PHE A 183 -8.45 24.93 8.07
N GLN A 184 -7.49 24.23 8.67
CA GLN A 184 -6.22 24.84 9.06
C GLN A 184 -5.24 24.83 7.89
N ASN A 185 -4.50 25.93 7.73
CA ASN A 185 -3.44 26.03 6.73
C ASN A 185 -2.20 25.28 7.25
N ASP A 186 -1.83 24.21 6.57
CA ASP A 186 -0.72 23.36 6.96
C ASP A 186 0.64 23.99 6.61
N ILE A 187 1.20 24.77 7.54
CA ILE A 187 2.52 25.44 7.42
C ILE A 187 3.68 24.41 7.29
N SER A 188 3.46 23.12 7.62
CA SER A 188 4.53 22.11 7.62
C SER A 188 4.85 21.51 6.25
N ASN A 189 4.01 21.76 5.24
CA ASN A 189 4.18 21.25 3.87
C ASN A 189 5.32 21.92 3.08
N ASP A 190 5.97 22.94 3.64
CA ASP A 190 6.99 23.74 2.94
C ASP A 190 8.43 23.26 3.18
N THR A 191 8.63 22.20 3.97
CA THR A 191 9.99 21.69 4.25
C THR A 191 10.49 20.76 3.14
N LEU A 192 11.53 21.15 2.40
CA LEU A 192 12.13 20.33 1.32
C LEU A 192 12.91 19.09 1.81
N SER A 193 12.88 18.78 3.11
CA SER A 193 13.58 17.62 3.69
C SER A 193 13.01 16.27 3.22
N TYR A 194 11.80 16.27 2.65
CA TYR A 194 11.09 15.05 2.25
C TYR A 194 11.05 14.89 0.73
N ARG A 195 11.31 13.66 0.24
CA ARG A 195 11.31 13.36 -1.21
C ARG A 195 9.98 13.73 -1.89
N ARG A 196 8.85 13.59 -1.20
CA ARG A 196 7.54 14.05 -1.70
C ARG A 196 7.50 15.55 -1.92
N ASN A 197 8.05 16.34 -0.99
CA ASN A 197 8.08 17.79 -1.08
C ASN A 197 8.98 18.25 -2.23
N VAL A 198 10.08 17.55 -2.51
CA VAL A 198 10.90 17.78 -3.72
C VAL A 198 10.08 17.52 -5.00
N ILE A 199 9.34 16.41 -5.06
CA ILE A 199 8.47 16.11 -6.21
C ILE A 199 7.42 17.21 -6.39
N ARG A 200 6.70 17.57 -5.33
CA ARG A 200 5.63 18.56 -5.34
C ARG A 200 6.12 19.97 -5.72
N HIS A 201 7.20 20.44 -5.09
CA HIS A 201 7.63 21.84 -5.19
C HIS A 201 8.69 22.10 -6.25
N GLN A 202 9.38 21.07 -6.75
CA GLN A 202 10.42 21.23 -7.78
C GLN A 202 10.09 20.48 -9.07
N MET A 203 9.75 19.19 -8.99
CA MET A 203 9.55 18.39 -10.21
C MET A 203 8.21 18.68 -10.89
N MET A 204 7.11 18.75 -10.14
CA MET A 204 5.78 18.98 -10.70
C MET A 204 5.63 20.33 -11.41
N PRO A 205 6.19 21.46 -10.91
CA PRO A 205 6.22 22.71 -11.66
C PRO A 205 6.89 22.56 -13.03
N LEU A 206 8.09 21.96 -13.07
CA LEU A 206 8.82 21.73 -14.34
C LEU A 206 8.02 20.82 -15.30
N PHE A 207 7.37 19.78 -14.78
CA PHE A 207 6.51 18.95 -15.62
C PHE A 207 5.29 19.71 -16.15
N ARG A 208 4.69 20.60 -15.35
CA ARG A 208 3.55 21.43 -15.78
C ARG A 208 3.95 22.48 -16.82
N GLU A 209 5.20 22.97 -16.79
CA GLU A 209 5.75 23.82 -17.86
C GLU A 209 5.79 23.09 -19.20
N LEU A 210 6.12 21.80 -19.20
CA LEU A 210 6.14 20.97 -20.41
C LEU A 210 4.76 20.48 -20.85
N ASN A 211 3.92 20.11 -19.88
CA ASN A 211 2.55 19.65 -20.11
C ASN A 211 1.65 20.15 -18.96
N PRO A 212 0.82 21.19 -19.20
CA PRO A 212 -0.09 21.72 -18.18
C PRO A 212 -1.04 20.69 -17.58
N ASN A 213 -1.32 19.60 -18.31
CA ASN A 213 -2.19 18.50 -17.87
C ASN A 213 -1.40 17.31 -17.29
N MET A 214 -0.17 17.52 -16.80
CA MET A 214 0.67 16.42 -16.33
C MET A 214 -0.01 15.59 -15.23
N THR A 215 -0.69 16.23 -14.27
CA THR A 215 -1.38 15.51 -13.19
C THR A 215 -2.38 14.50 -13.75
N THR A 216 -3.29 14.96 -14.62
CA THR A 216 -4.27 14.09 -15.29
C THR A 216 -3.59 13.02 -16.15
N THR A 217 -2.53 13.39 -16.87
CA THR A 217 -1.78 12.45 -17.74
C THR A 217 -1.22 11.28 -16.94
N LEU A 218 -0.60 11.55 -15.79
CA LEU A 218 0.00 10.51 -14.94
C LEU A 218 -1.05 9.68 -14.19
N VAL A 219 -2.15 10.30 -13.74
CA VAL A 219 -3.29 9.56 -13.14
C VAL A 219 -3.92 8.61 -14.17
N ASP A 220 -4.17 9.08 -15.39
CA ASP A 220 -4.74 8.26 -16.46
C ASP A 220 -3.78 7.15 -16.91
N MET A 221 -2.47 7.41 -16.90
CA MET A 221 -1.46 6.37 -17.11
C MET A 221 -1.58 5.29 -16.02
N GLY A 222 -1.60 5.69 -14.74
CA GLY A 222 -1.77 4.77 -13.61
C GLY A 222 -2.99 3.87 -13.77
N LYS A 223 -4.14 4.44 -14.12
CA LYS A 223 -5.38 3.68 -14.37
C LYS A 223 -5.29 2.64 -15.49
N ARG A 224 -4.67 3.00 -16.62
CA ARG A 224 -4.47 2.06 -17.75
C ARG A 224 -3.55 0.92 -17.33
N LEU A 225 -2.47 1.26 -16.61
CA LEU A 225 -1.54 0.27 -16.09
C LEU A 225 -2.20 -0.64 -15.05
N THR A 226 -3.13 -0.15 -14.22
CA THR A 226 -3.93 -0.97 -13.32
C THR A 226 -4.78 -1.98 -14.10
N ALA A 227 -5.47 -1.56 -15.16
CA ALA A 227 -6.28 -2.48 -15.97
C ALA A 227 -5.43 -3.62 -16.59
N ASP A 228 -4.25 -3.28 -17.11
CA ASP A 228 -3.30 -4.26 -17.64
C ASP A 228 -2.74 -5.17 -16.52
N HIS A 229 -2.43 -4.59 -15.36
CA HIS A 229 -1.96 -5.33 -14.19
C HIS A 229 -2.98 -6.34 -13.71
N ASP A 230 -4.26 -5.94 -13.59
CA ASP A 230 -5.35 -6.80 -13.13
C ASP A 230 -5.65 -7.93 -14.11
N MET A 231 -5.50 -7.69 -15.42
CA MET A 231 -5.61 -8.75 -16.43
C MET A 231 -4.48 -9.77 -16.29
N LEU A 232 -3.23 -9.31 -16.18
CA LEU A 232 -2.08 -10.19 -16.01
C LEU A 232 -2.12 -10.94 -14.67
N GLN A 233 -2.65 -10.31 -13.63
CA GLN A 233 -2.84 -10.94 -12.32
C GLN A 233 -3.88 -12.05 -12.40
N ARG A 234 -5.03 -11.82 -13.05
CA ARG A 234 -6.06 -12.85 -13.27
C ARG A 234 -5.52 -14.04 -14.05
N LEU A 235 -4.83 -13.79 -15.16
CA LEU A 235 -4.23 -14.85 -15.96
C LEU A 235 -3.19 -15.66 -15.17
N ALA A 236 -2.40 -15.00 -14.31
CA ALA A 236 -1.46 -15.69 -13.43
C ALA A 236 -2.16 -16.56 -12.37
N VAL A 237 -3.26 -16.09 -11.77
CA VAL A 237 -4.07 -16.86 -10.82
C VAL A 237 -4.69 -18.09 -11.51
N GLU A 238 -5.30 -17.91 -12.67
CA GLU A 238 -5.91 -19.01 -13.45
C GLU A 238 -4.86 -20.06 -13.85
N THR A 239 -3.73 -19.62 -14.41
CA THR A 239 -2.62 -20.50 -14.78
C THR A 239 -2.04 -21.23 -13.56
N LEU A 240 -1.90 -20.53 -12.43
CA LEU A 240 -1.40 -21.14 -11.20
C LEU A 240 -2.36 -22.19 -10.64
N ALA A 241 -3.67 -21.93 -10.69
CA ALA A 241 -4.68 -22.89 -10.28
C ALA A 241 -4.59 -24.18 -11.11
N GLU A 242 -4.44 -24.06 -12.44
CA GLU A 242 -4.21 -25.21 -13.34
C GLU A 242 -2.89 -25.94 -13.04
N ALA A 243 -1.84 -25.20 -12.69
CA ALA A 243 -0.53 -25.77 -12.39
C ALA A 243 -0.49 -26.46 -11.00
N THR A 244 -1.39 -26.12 -10.08
CA THR A 244 -1.27 -26.52 -8.67
C THR A 244 -1.55 -28.01 -8.48
N LEU A 245 -0.59 -28.71 -7.87
CA LEU A 245 -0.70 -30.13 -7.52
C LEU A 245 -1.06 -30.33 -6.05
N PHE A 246 -0.53 -29.46 -5.17
CA PHE A 246 -0.79 -29.47 -3.74
C PHE A 246 -0.38 -28.11 -3.13
N SER A 247 -1.13 -27.61 -2.14
CA SER A 247 -0.74 -26.43 -1.37
C SER A 247 -1.26 -26.49 0.06
N ASP A 248 -0.42 -26.15 1.03
CA ASP A 248 -0.79 -25.89 2.42
C ASP A 248 -0.16 -24.56 2.92
N GLU A 249 -0.15 -24.31 4.23
CA GLU A 249 0.40 -23.08 4.82
C GLU A 249 1.92 -22.91 4.66
N SER A 250 2.63 -23.98 4.32
CA SER A 250 4.09 -24.08 4.42
C SER A 250 4.75 -24.68 3.18
N HIS A 251 3.98 -25.34 2.33
CA HIS A 251 4.43 -26.05 1.14
C HIS A 251 3.50 -25.77 -0.04
N TYR A 252 4.10 -25.50 -1.20
CA TYR A 252 3.39 -25.34 -2.47
C TYR A 252 4.05 -26.20 -3.55
N ARG A 253 3.27 -27.06 -4.22
CA ARG A 253 3.72 -27.94 -5.32
C ARG A 253 2.93 -27.66 -6.59
N PHE A 254 3.62 -27.55 -7.71
CA PHE A 254 3.04 -27.19 -8.99
C PHE A 254 3.76 -27.82 -10.20
N SER A 255 3.03 -27.93 -11.30
CA SER A 255 3.49 -28.55 -12.56
C SER A 255 4.54 -27.69 -13.25
N ARG A 256 5.71 -28.30 -13.50
CA ARG A 256 6.80 -27.68 -14.26
C ARG A 256 6.40 -27.43 -15.70
N ALA A 257 5.65 -28.34 -16.31
CA ALA A 257 5.23 -28.24 -17.71
C ALA A 257 4.35 -26.99 -17.93
N VAL A 258 3.35 -26.77 -17.06
CA VAL A 258 2.50 -25.58 -17.12
C VAL A 258 3.32 -24.32 -16.86
N PHE A 259 4.14 -24.32 -15.80
CA PHE A 259 4.98 -23.17 -15.46
C PHE A 259 5.95 -22.79 -16.60
N ALA A 260 6.57 -23.77 -17.26
CA ALA A 260 7.50 -23.54 -18.37
C ALA A 260 6.81 -23.10 -19.66
N SER A 261 5.51 -23.40 -19.82
CA SER A 261 4.74 -23.07 -21.03
C SER A 261 4.37 -21.58 -21.13
N VAL A 262 4.44 -20.84 -20.03
CA VAL A 262 4.04 -19.42 -19.98
C VAL A 262 5.23 -18.44 -20.01
N PRO A 263 5.04 -17.21 -20.53
CA PRO A 263 6.08 -16.19 -20.54
C PRO A 263 6.65 -15.88 -19.15
N LYS A 264 7.90 -15.40 -19.11
CA LYS A 264 8.60 -15.02 -17.86
C LYS A 264 7.78 -14.07 -16.99
N SER A 265 7.06 -13.13 -17.62
CA SER A 265 6.19 -12.18 -16.92
C SER A 265 5.06 -12.83 -16.11
N LEU A 266 4.47 -13.92 -16.61
CA LEU A 266 3.47 -14.70 -15.86
C LEU A 266 4.14 -15.58 -14.81
N ARG A 267 5.27 -16.23 -15.13
CA ARG A 267 6.04 -17.02 -14.15
C ARG A 267 6.40 -16.22 -12.90
N VAL A 268 6.90 -15.00 -13.08
CA VAL A 268 7.24 -14.09 -11.96
C VAL A 268 6.01 -13.77 -11.09
N ARG A 269 4.84 -13.56 -11.71
CA ARG A 269 3.58 -13.32 -10.97
C ARG A 269 3.09 -14.55 -10.24
N MET A 270 3.16 -15.72 -10.87
CA MET A 270 2.83 -16.99 -10.23
C MET A 270 3.72 -17.23 -9.01
N LEU A 271 5.03 -16.98 -9.12
CA LEU A 271 5.93 -17.06 -7.98
C LEU A 271 5.52 -16.06 -6.89
N SER A 272 5.25 -14.79 -7.21
CA SER A 272 4.79 -13.81 -6.22
C SER A 272 3.53 -14.29 -5.49
N LEU A 273 2.53 -14.82 -6.20
CA LEU A 273 1.31 -15.36 -5.60
C LEU A 273 1.59 -16.52 -4.62
N ILE A 274 2.50 -17.42 -4.97
CA ILE A 274 2.91 -18.53 -4.10
C ILE A 274 3.59 -17.99 -2.82
N PHE A 275 4.49 -17.00 -2.97
CA PHE A 275 5.17 -16.40 -1.82
C PHE A 275 4.22 -15.61 -0.92
N ASP A 276 3.26 -14.89 -1.48
CA ASP A 276 2.27 -14.15 -0.71
C ASP A 276 1.42 -15.10 0.14
N GLN A 277 1.04 -16.25 -0.44
CA GLN A 277 0.34 -17.31 0.29
C GLN A 277 1.20 -17.91 1.41
N LEU A 278 2.43 -18.35 1.10
CA LEU A 278 3.28 -19.05 2.06
C LEU A 278 3.82 -18.13 3.17
N SER A 279 4.13 -16.88 2.84
CA SER A 279 4.65 -15.90 3.81
C SER A 279 3.56 -15.26 4.66
N LYS A 280 2.28 -15.57 4.40
CA LYS A 280 1.13 -14.85 4.96
C LYS A 280 1.27 -13.32 4.76
N GLY A 281 1.83 -12.92 3.61
CA GLY A 281 2.15 -11.54 3.27
C GLY A 281 3.36 -10.91 3.98
N ALA A 282 4.06 -11.62 4.86
CA ALA A 282 5.14 -11.08 5.69
C ALA A 282 6.52 -11.00 5.00
N GLY A 283 6.65 -11.47 3.75
CA GLY A 283 7.93 -11.43 3.04
C GLY A 283 7.76 -11.43 1.53
N HIS A 284 8.05 -10.29 0.90
CA HIS A 284 8.09 -10.17 -0.55
C HIS A 284 9.54 -10.17 -1.03
N LEU A 285 9.85 -11.04 -1.98
CA LEU A 285 11.10 -10.95 -2.73
C LEU A 285 11.01 -9.77 -3.72
N ASN A 286 12.15 -9.18 -4.08
CA ASN A 286 12.18 -8.16 -5.13
C ASN A 286 12.04 -8.79 -6.53
N ALA A 287 11.68 -7.97 -7.52
CA ALA A 287 11.44 -8.45 -8.90
C ALA A 287 12.62 -9.24 -9.46
N ASP A 288 13.86 -8.76 -9.26
CA ASP A 288 15.07 -9.45 -9.71
C ASP A 288 15.24 -10.84 -9.09
N GLN A 289 14.82 -11.02 -7.82
CA GLN A 289 14.82 -12.32 -7.16
C GLN A 289 13.83 -13.27 -7.85
N TYR A 290 12.60 -12.85 -8.12
CA TYR A 290 11.64 -13.68 -8.87
C TYR A 290 12.10 -13.99 -10.29
N GLU A 291 12.71 -13.03 -10.96
CA GLU A 291 13.26 -13.23 -12.30
C GLU A 291 14.39 -14.26 -12.31
N ARG A 292 15.36 -14.12 -11.39
CA ARG A 292 16.44 -15.08 -11.21
C ARG A 292 15.90 -16.47 -10.86
N MET A 293 14.89 -16.54 -9.99
CA MET A 293 14.22 -17.81 -9.66
C MET A 293 13.61 -18.42 -10.91
N SER A 294 12.82 -17.66 -11.66
CA SER A 294 12.21 -18.11 -12.90
C SER A 294 13.24 -18.66 -13.90
N ASP A 295 14.42 -18.04 -14.00
CA ASP A 295 15.49 -18.48 -14.90
C ASP A 295 16.25 -19.72 -14.37
N ILE A 296 16.52 -19.78 -13.06
CA ILE A 296 17.12 -20.96 -12.39
C ILE A 296 16.20 -22.18 -12.53
N ILE A 297 14.89 -21.99 -12.36
CA ILE A 297 13.88 -23.05 -12.45
C ILE A 297 13.89 -23.73 -13.83
N LEU A 298 14.15 -22.96 -14.90
CA LEU A 298 14.15 -23.49 -16.26
C LEU A 298 15.52 -23.89 -16.82
N SER A 299 16.63 -23.37 -16.28
CA SER A 299 17.99 -23.51 -16.86
C SER A 299 18.67 -24.88 -16.71
N GLY A 300 18.02 -25.87 -16.10
CA GLY A 300 18.29 -27.29 -16.41
C GLY A 300 19.60 -27.88 -15.89
N LYS A 301 19.80 -27.92 -14.57
CA LYS A 301 20.58 -29.01 -13.92
C LYS A 301 19.63 -29.96 -13.17
N GLN A 302 20.11 -31.17 -12.86
CA GLN A 302 19.36 -32.35 -12.37
C GLN A 302 18.40 -32.05 -11.20
N ALA A 303 17.54 -33.03 -10.87
CA ALA A 303 16.78 -33.05 -9.62
C ALA A 303 17.68 -32.60 -8.46
N GLY A 304 17.23 -31.62 -7.67
CA GLY A 304 18.07 -30.95 -6.70
C GLY A 304 17.32 -29.88 -5.92
N GLU A 305 17.90 -29.51 -4.78
CA GLU A 305 17.43 -28.45 -3.90
C GLU A 305 18.18 -27.15 -4.22
N TYR A 306 17.44 -26.06 -4.39
CA TYR A 306 17.96 -24.74 -4.63
C TYR A 306 17.62 -23.87 -3.42
N SER A 307 18.64 -23.42 -2.70
CA SER A 307 18.45 -22.48 -1.60
C SER A 307 18.02 -21.13 -2.16
N LEU A 308 16.85 -20.67 -1.72
CA LEU A 308 16.39 -19.31 -1.95
C LEU A 308 16.85 -18.43 -0.78
N PRO A 309 16.67 -17.10 -0.81
CA PRO A 309 16.87 -16.28 0.38
C PRO A 309 16.13 -16.90 1.56
N SER A 310 16.84 -17.11 2.68
CA SER A 310 16.28 -17.72 3.89
C SER A 310 14.94 -17.07 4.27
N PRO A 311 13.91 -17.84 4.69
CA PRO A 311 13.93 -19.27 5.04
C PRO A 311 13.48 -20.21 3.90
N TRP A 312 13.53 -19.78 2.64
CA TRP A 312 12.84 -20.49 1.56
C TRP A 312 13.69 -21.56 0.88
N VAL A 313 13.08 -22.68 0.53
CA VAL A 313 13.68 -23.77 -0.22
C VAL A 313 12.84 -24.08 -1.45
N PHE A 314 13.52 -24.30 -2.57
CA PHE A 314 12.91 -24.75 -3.80
C PHE A 314 13.46 -26.13 -4.19
N GLN A 315 12.58 -27.08 -4.52
CA GLN A 315 13.01 -28.39 -5.01
C GLN A 315 12.35 -28.72 -6.35
N ARG A 316 13.11 -29.41 -7.19
CA ARG A 316 12.60 -29.99 -8.43
C ARG A 316 12.62 -31.51 -8.33
N SER A 317 11.46 -32.14 -8.51
CA SER A 317 11.30 -33.59 -8.58
C SER A 317 10.65 -33.97 -9.91
N GLY A 318 11.47 -34.30 -10.91
CA GLY A 318 10.99 -34.63 -12.26
C GLY A 318 10.24 -33.46 -12.93
N GLU A 319 8.92 -33.66 -13.10
CA GLU A 319 7.97 -32.70 -13.68
C GLU A 319 7.23 -31.84 -12.65
N GLU A 320 7.62 -31.96 -11.38
CA GLU A 320 7.05 -31.17 -10.29
C GLU A 320 8.08 -30.20 -9.71
N LEU A 321 7.57 -29.02 -9.32
CA LEU A 321 8.30 -27.98 -8.61
C LEU A 321 7.67 -27.83 -7.22
N SER A 322 8.49 -27.60 -6.19
CA SER A 322 8.02 -27.31 -4.84
C SER A 322 8.73 -26.11 -4.23
N ILE A 323 7.99 -25.29 -3.48
CA ILE A 323 8.50 -24.21 -2.62
C ILE A 323 8.04 -24.51 -1.19
N SER A 324 8.96 -24.41 -0.22
CA SER A 324 8.63 -24.55 1.21
C SER A 324 9.51 -23.70 2.12
N MET A 325 9.09 -23.53 3.37
CA MET A 325 9.96 -22.97 4.41
C MET A 325 10.85 -24.04 5.02
N ASP A 326 12.15 -23.78 5.10
CA ASP A 326 13.11 -24.61 5.82
C ASP A 326 13.04 -24.33 7.33
N HIS A 327 12.26 -25.16 8.03
CA HIS A 327 12.16 -25.11 9.49
C HIS A 327 13.47 -25.51 10.21
N ARG A 328 14.51 -25.97 9.49
CA ARG A 328 15.82 -26.30 10.10
C ARG A 328 16.65 -25.06 10.45
N ASN A 329 16.33 -23.88 9.88
CA ASN A 329 17.03 -22.62 10.15
C ASN A 329 16.21 -21.60 10.96
N SER A 330 14.92 -21.84 11.24
CA SER A 330 14.09 -20.92 12.04
C SER A 330 14.47 -20.89 13.53
N CYS A 331 15.18 -21.90 14.04
CA CYS A 331 15.67 -21.95 15.42
C CYS A 331 16.90 -21.05 15.69
N CYS A 332 17.51 -20.45 14.67
CA CYS A 332 18.76 -19.69 14.84
C CYS A 332 18.57 -18.16 14.90
N VAL A 333 17.35 -17.66 14.66
CA VAL A 333 17.06 -16.20 14.69
C VAL A 333 16.54 -15.74 16.06
N SER A 334 16.04 -16.64 16.92
CA SER A 334 15.59 -16.32 18.28
C SER A 334 16.69 -16.39 19.36
N ALA A 335 17.96 -16.62 18.99
CA ALA A 335 19.06 -16.83 19.94
C ALA A 335 20.23 -15.82 19.80
N LYS A 336 20.05 -14.71 19.09
CA LYS A 336 21.09 -13.66 18.93
C LYS A 336 20.77 -12.31 19.58
N GLU A 337 19.78 -12.23 20.46
CA GLU A 337 19.52 -11.03 21.26
C GLU A 337 20.11 -11.05 22.68
N ASN A 338 20.85 -12.10 23.07
CA ASN A 338 21.54 -12.12 24.37
C ASN A 338 23.00 -12.59 24.25
N GLY A 339 23.95 -11.65 24.14
CA GLY A 339 25.35 -11.93 24.51
C GLY A 339 26.45 -11.30 23.65
N LYS A 340 26.94 -10.13 24.11
CA LYS A 340 28.32 -9.61 24.10
C LYS A 340 29.34 -10.05 23.01
N SER A 341 29.77 -9.05 22.23
CA SER A 341 31.16 -8.72 21.77
C SER A 341 32.20 -9.84 21.57
N ALA A 342 32.71 -9.99 20.34
CA ALA A 342 34.14 -9.82 19.96
C ALA A 342 34.45 -10.40 18.55
N GLY A 343 35.19 -9.63 17.73
CA GLY A 343 36.34 -10.12 16.95
C GLY A 343 36.17 -10.79 15.58
N LEU A 344 36.62 -10.06 14.54
CA LEU A 344 37.54 -10.48 13.46
C LEU A 344 37.07 -11.45 12.33
N LEU A 345 37.13 -10.90 11.09
CA LEU A 345 37.75 -11.41 9.84
C LEU A 345 37.73 -12.94 9.57
N ASN A 346 37.15 -13.37 8.44
CA ASN A 346 37.92 -13.67 7.22
C ASN A 346 37.08 -14.27 6.08
N GLU A 347 37.65 -14.10 4.89
CA GLU A 347 37.28 -14.56 3.56
C GLU A 347 37.07 -16.08 3.43
N GLY A 348 36.22 -16.48 2.47
CA GLY A 348 36.58 -17.56 1.54
C GLY A 348 35.72 -18.82 1.48
N LYS A 349 35.29 -19.09 0.24
CA LYS A 349 35.24 -20.39 -0.46
C LYS A 349 33.91 -21.15 -0.55
N TYR A 350 33.48 -21.26 -1.81
CA TYR A 350 32.68 -22.33 -2.39
C TYR A 350 33.22 -23.72 -2.01
N VAL A 351 32.32 -24.63 -1.65
CA VAL A 351 32.60 -26.06 -1.56
C VAL A 351 31.56 -26.80 -2.42
N GLU A 352 32.04 -27.37 -3.54
CA GLU A 352 31.35 -28.43 -4.27
C GLU A 352 31.54 -29.74 -3.49
N THR A 353 30.45 -30.43 -3.16
CA THR A 353 30.49 -31.82 -2.71
C THR A 353 29.83 -32.72 -3.74
N THR A 354 30.66 -33.29 -4.59
CA THR A 354 30.35 -34.44 -5.44
C THR A 354 30.31 -35.68 -4.57
N GLN A 355 29.19 -36.41 -4.52
CA GLN A 355 29.18 -37.80 -4.04
C GLN A 355 28.90 -38.75 -5.21
N LYS A 356 29.93 -39.53 -5.54
CA LYS A 356 29.80 -40.81 -6.25
C LYS A 356 29.70 -41.91 -5.19
N GLN A 357 28.66 -42.73 -5.28
CA GLN A 357 28.79 -44.18 -5.44
C GLN A 357 27.50 -44.73 -6.05
#